data_AF-A0A947SJD7-F1
#
_entry.id   AF-A0A947SJD7-F1
#
_cell.length_a   1.000
_cell.length_b   1.000
_cell.length_c   1.000
_cell.angle_alpha   90.00
_cell.angle_beta   90.00
_cell.angle_gamma   90.00
#
_symmetry.space_group_name_H-M   'P 1'
#
loop_
_entity.id
_entity.type
_entity.pdbx_description
1 polymer ?
#
loop_
_entity_poly.entity_id
_entity_poly.type
_entity_poly.pdbx_seq_one_letter_code
_entity_poly.pdbx_strand_id
1 'polypeptide(L)' 'MNTISRTITGIVAIILGLLLIVFSIFKDLWILIYGIPVFIIGIFIFFNKKEDNIEKIKGHKNQINK' A
#
# COMPACT_ATOMS: atom_id res chain seq x y z
N MET A 1 -11.08 5.19 2.79
CA MET A 1 -10.78 4.25 1.67
C MET A 1 -11.22 2.87 2.11
N ASN A 2 -11.98 2.10 1.31
CA ASN A 2 -12.44 0.80 1.81
C ASN A 2 -11.24 -0.09 2.22
N THR A 3 -11.27 -0.68 3.41
CA THR A 3 -10.20 -1.54 3.99
C THR A 3 -9.65 -2.55 2.98
N ILE A 4 -10.56 -3.11 2.16
CA ILE A 4 -10.27 -4.07 1.10
C ILE A 4 -9.46 -3.41 -0.04
N SER A 5 -9.87 -2.22 -0.48
CA SER A 5 -9.17 -1.47 -1.51
C SER A 5 -7.75 -1.11 -1.09
N ARG A 6 -7.53 -0.63 0.15
CA ARG A 6 -6.15 -0.39 0.65
C ARG A 6 -5.31 -1.66 0.63
N THR A 7 -5.88 -2.76 1.11
CA THR A 7 -5.17 -4.04 1.20
C THR A 7 -4.75 -4.53 -0.19
N ILE A 8 -5.67 -4.46 -1.17
CA ILE A 8 -5.39 -4.81 -2.57
C ILE A 8 -4.33 -3.87 -3.14
N THR A 9 -4.48 -2.56 -3.02
CA THR A 9 -3.51 -1.58 -3.54
C THR A 9 -2.12 -1.78 -2.93
N GLY A 10 -2.04 -2.02 -1.62
CA GLY A 10 -0.78 -2.30 -0.92
C GLY A 10 -0.11 -3.58 -1.43
N ILE A 11 -0.87 -4.68 -1.55
CA ILE A 11 -0.34 -5.95 -2.07
C ILE A 11 0.14 -5.78 -3.51
N VAL A 12 -0.65 -5.14 -4.37
CA VAL A 12 -0.28 -4.90 -5.78
C VAL A 12 1.01 -4.07 -5.85
N ALA A 13 1.13 -3.00 -5.08
CA ALA A 13 2.32 -2.16 -5.05
C ALA A 13 3.57 -2.92 -4.54
N ILE A 14 3.41 -3.76 -3.52
CA ILE A 14 4.49 -4.62 -3.01
C ILE A 14 4.97 -5.59 -4.09
N ILE A 15 4.04 -6.28 -4.76
CA ILE A 15 4.37 -7.23 -5.84
C ILE A 15 5.06 -6.50 -6.99
N LEU A 16 4.56 -5.34 -7.39
CA LEU A 16 5.15 -4.55 -8.48
C LEU A 16 6.58 -4.09 -8.15
N GLY A 17 6.79 -3.61 -6.93
CA GLY A 17 8.12 -3.22 -6.44
C GLY A 17 9.08 -4.40 -6.37
N LEU A 18 8.61 -5.57 -5.91
CA LEU A 18 9.41 -6.78 -5.87
C LEU A 18 9.80 -7.25 -7.28
N LEU A 19 8.86 -7.21 -8.23
CA LEU A 19 9.15 -7.54 -9.64
C LEU A 19 10.19 -6.59 -10.24
N LEU A 20 10.10 -5.28 -9.97
CA LEU A 20 11.11 -4.32 -10.42
C LEU A 20 12.50 -4.61 -9.84
N ILE A 21 12.58 -4.98 -8.55
CA ILE A 21 13.84 -5.36 -7.89
C ILE A 21 14.41 -6.66 -8.47
N VAL A 22 13.57 -7.66 -8.74
CA VAL A 22 14.04 -8.90 -9.36
C VAL A 22 14.51 -8.62 -10.80
N PHE A 23 13.76 -7.82 -11.55
CA PHE A 23 14.10 -7.48 -12.93
C PHE A 23 15.38 -6.65 -13.05
N SER A 24 15.68 -5.81 -12.06
CA SER A 24 16.93 -5.02 -12.04
C SER A 24 18.18 -5.89 -11.96
N ILE A 25 18.09 -7.07 -11.35
CA ILE A 25 19.23 -8.01 -11.25
C ILE A 25 19.60 -8.56 -12.64
N PHE A 26 18.61 -8.75 -13.52
CA PHE A 26 18.81 -9.35 -14.84
C PHE A 26 19.08 -8.35 -15.96
N LYS A 27 18.66 -7.09 -15.79
CA LYS A 27 18.71 -6.08 -16.86
C LYS A 27 19.67 -4.94 -16.55
N ASP A 28 19.38 -4.19 -15.49
CA ASP A 28 20.17 -3.04 -15.12
C ASP A 28 19.91 -2.66 -13.65
N LEU A 29 21.00 -2.44 -12.91
CA LEU A 29 20.95 -2.04 -11.51
C LEU A 29 20.31 -0.65 -11.33
N TRP A 30 20.30 0.20 -12.36
CA TRP A 30 19.61 1.51 -12.30
C TRP A 30 18.10 1.38 -12.02
N ILE A 31 17.49 0.24 -12.35
CA ILE A 31 16.06 -0.02 -12.10
C ILE A 31 15.77 -0.12 -10.58
N LEU A 32 16.75 -0.45 -9.73
CA LEU A 32 16.58 -0.45 -8.27
C LEU A 32 16.17 0.91 -7.71
N ILE A 33 16.59 2.01 -8.34
CA ILE A 33 16.22 3.37 -7.93
C ILE A 33 14.70 3.56 -7.96
N TYR A 34 14.00 2.84 -8.84
CA TYR A 34 12.53 2.86 -8.91
C TYR A 34 11.89 1.72 -8.12
N GLY A 35 12.51 0.53 -8.13
CA GLY A 35 11.99 -0.65 -7.43
C GLY A 35 11.92 -0.47 -5.92
N ILE A 36 12.98 0.08 -5.30
CA ILE A 36 13.05 0.25 -3.84
C ILE A 36 12.00 1.25 -3.33
N PRO A 37 11.84 2.47 -3.89
CA PRO A 37 10.79 3.38 -3.45
C PRO A 37 9.38 2.83 -3.64
N VAL A 38 9.10 2.17 -4.78
CA VAL A 38 7.78 1.57 -5.05
C VAL A 38 7.46 0.48 -4.02
N PHE A 39 8.44 -0.36 -3.70
CA PHE A 39 8.30 -1.40 -2.67
C PHE A 39 8.04 -0.80 -1.28
N ILE A 40 8.81 0.23 -0.89
CA ILE A 40 8.62 0.94 0.39
C ILE A 40 7.23 1.57 0.47
N ILE A 41 6.79 2.26 -0.58
CA ILE A 41 5.45 2.86 -0.64
C ILE A 41 4.37 1.78 -0.51
N GLY A 42 4.54 0.64 -1.18
CA GLY A 42 3.63 -0.50 -1.07
C GLY A 42 3.50 -1.02 0.37
N ILE A 43 4.62 -1.15 1.08
CA ILE A 43 4.64 -1.52 2.50
C ILE A 43 3.91 -0.47 3.34
N PHE A 44 4.18 0.81 3.13
CA PHE A 44 3.51 1.90 3.86
C PHE A 44 1.99 1.86 3.66
N ILE A 45 1.53 1.70 2.42
CA ILE A 45 0.09 1.59 2.11
C ILE A 45 -0.52 0.37 2.79
N PHE A 46 0.16 -0.79 2.76
CA PHE A 46 -0.34 -2.02 3.36
C PHE A 46 -0.43 -1.93 4.90
N PHE A 47 0.58 -1.33 5.54
CA PHE A 47 0.67 -1.22 7.00
C PHE A 47 -0.07 0.00 7.58
N ASN A 48 -0.58 0.92 6.76
CA ASN A 48 -1.32 2.09 7.24
C ASN A 48 -2.74 1.76 7.73
N LYS A 49 -2.88 0.75 8.60
CA LYS A 49 -4.12 0.29 9.26
C LYS A 49 -4.74 1.29 10.23
N LYS A 50 -3.97 2.30 10.66
CA LYS A 50 -4.45 3.31 11.61
C LYS A 50 -5.57 4.17 11.01
N GLU A 51 -5.51 4.46 9.71
CA GLU A 51 -6.51 5.27 9.01
C GLU A 51 -7.90 4.60 8.98
N ASP A 52 -7.96 3.28 8.76
CA ASP A 52 -9.23 2.54 8.72
C ASP A 52 -9.97 2.56 10.06
N ASN A 53 -9.23 2.54 11.18
CA ASN A 53 -9.84 2.56 12.50
C ASN A 53 -10.53 3.91 12.78
N ILE A 54 -9.98 5.01 12.28
CA ILE A 54 -10.58 6.35 12.39
C ILE A 54 -11.85 6.43 11.53
N GLU A 55 -11.82 5.86 10.32
CA GLU A 55 -12.97 5.84 9.40
C GLU A 55 -14.15 5.03 9.98
N LYS A 56 -13.86 3.88 10.62
CA LYS A 56 -14.89 3.09 11.34
C LYS A 56 -15.55 3.85 12.49
N ILE A 57 -14.76 4.56 13.30
CA ILE A 57 -15.28 5.36 14.43
C ILE A 57 -16.17 6.51 13.92
N LYS A 58 -15.75 7.20 12.86
CA LYS A 58 -16.52 8.31 12.26
C LYS A 58 -17.82 7.82 11.63
N GLY A 59 -17.80 6.67 10.96
CA GLY A 59 -19.00 6.01 10.43
C GLY A 59 -20.01 5.68 11.51
N HIS A 60 -19.56 5.16 12.65
CA HIS A 60 -20.45 4.80 13.76
C HIS A 60 -21.06 6.05 14.45
N LYS A 61 -20.27 7.11 14.66
CA LYS A 61 -20.75 8.39 15.21
C LYS A 61 -21.84 9.02 14.33
N ASN A 62 -21.74 8.90 13.01
CA ASN A 62 -22.75 9.42 12.08
C ASN A 62 -24.07 8.62 12.07
N GLN A 63 -24.05 7.35 12.48
CA GLN A 63 -25.27 6.56 12.61
C GLN A 63 -26.01 6.84 13.93
N ILE A 64 -25.28 7.17 14.99
CA ILE A 64 -25.86 7.47 16.31
C ILE A 64 -26.53 8.86 16.33
N ASN A 65 -26.02 9.81 15.55
CA ASN A 65 -26.53 11.20 15.49
C ASN A 65 -27.66 11.41 14.46
N LYS A 66 -28.25 10.34 13.93
CA LYS A 66 -29.27 10.37 12.87
C LYS A 66 -30.56 9.76 13.39
#